data_AF-A0A2E2FJJ1-F1
#
_entry.id   AF-A0A2E2FJJ1-F1
#
_cell.length_a   1.000
_cell.length_b   1.000
_cell.length_c   1.000
_cell.angle_alpha   90.00
_cell.angle_beta   90.00
_cell.angle_gamma   90.00
#
_symmetry.space_group_name_H-M   'P 1'
#
loop_
_entity.id
_entity.type
_entity.pdbx_description
1 polymer ?
#
loop_
_entity_poly.entity_id
_entity_poly.type
_entity_poly.pdbx_seq_one_letter_code
_entity_poly.pdbx_strand_id
1 'polypeptide(L)'
;MSDKKGFKETKFANFLAKAVKAVPDLAEAAIDVASGDLIGAVQNVGEALNLKTKRANSSEITALKLEFEKLRATFEKEMYDLEIKDRESARNREVDMAKAGKSDWLMYASGITALGVFLFMVIAVILNSKFELGIDDSPLFHQLMGIIEGASLSVFGYYFGTSKSSSDKTKLLSNK
;
A
#
# COMPACT_ATOMS: atom_id res chain seq x y z
N MET A 1 11.61 -7.39 18.82
CA MET A 1 10.48 -6.45 18.64
C MET A 1 11.07 -5.06 18.65
N SER A 2 11.09 -4.37 17.51
CA SER A 2 11.66 -3.02 17.43
C SER A 2 10.83 -2.06 18.28
N ASP A 3 11.48 -1.23 19.10
CA ASP A 3 10.85 -0.22 19.95
C ASP A 3 9.89 0.65 19.13
N LYS A 4 8.58 0.44 19.33
CA LYS A 4 7.56 1.31 18.73
C LYS A 4 7.64 2.67 19.45
N LYS A 5 8.20 3.67 18.76
CA LYS A 5 8.16 5.06 19.22
C LYS A 5 6.73 5.45 19.56
N GLY A 6 6.53 6.05 20.74
CA GLY A 6 5.22 6.56 21.14
C GLY A 6 4.75 7.64 20.15
N PHE A 7 3.43 7.81 19.98
CA PHE A 7 2.88 8.78 19.02
C PHE A 7 3.50 10.18 19.15
N LYS A 8 3.74 10.61 20.39
CA LYS A 8 4.36 11.91 20.74
C LYS A 8 5.77 12.10 20.16
N GLU A 9 6.46 11.03 19.81
CA GLU A 9 7.83 11.06 19.25
C GLU A 9 7.84 11.04 17.72
N THR A 10 6.67 10.95 17.08
CA THR A 10 6.56 10.90 15.63
C THR A 10 6.78 12.28 15.01
N LYS A 11 7.28 12.29 13.77
CA LYS A 11 7.43 13.54 12.99
C LYS A 11 6.09 14.26 12.81
N PHE A 12 5.00 13.50 12.70
CA PHE A 12 3.64 14.04 12.59
C PHE A 12 3.15 14.69 13.89
N ALA A 13 3.40 14.09 15.06
CA ALA A 13 3.02 14.70 16.34
C ALA A 13 3.77 16.02 16.60
N ASN A 14 5.05 16.08 16.26
CA ASN A 14 5.83 17.31 16.35
C ASN A 14 5.32 18.39 15.39
N PHE A 15 4.96 17.99 14.17
CA PHE A 15 4.31 18.88 13.20
C PHE A 15 2.96 19.39 13.73
N LEU A 16 2.10 18.51 14.24
CA LEU A 16 0.77 18.86 14.74
C LEU A 16 0.84 19.82 15.92
N ALA A 17 1.76 19.61 16.87
CA ALA A 17 1.96 20.51 17.99
C ALA A 17 2.41 21.92 17.56
N LYS A 18 3.22 22.03 16.50
CA LYS A 18 3.62 23.31 15.89
C LYS A 18 2.44 23.95 15.13
N ALA A 19 1.68 23.13 14.41
CA ALA A 19 0.59 23.58 13.57
C ALA A 19 -0.59 24.12 14.39
N VAL A 20 -0.96 23.45 15.49
CA VAL A 20 -2.02 23.89 16.42
C VAL A 20 -1.72 25.26 17.04
N LYS A 21 -0.44 25.57 17.31
CA LYS A 21 -0.04 26.89 17.84
C LYS A 21 -0.24 28.02 16.82
N ALA A 22 0.01 27.74 15.54
CA ALA A 22 -0.15 28.72 14.47
C ALA A 22 -1.60 28.79 13.94
N VAL A 23 -2.34 27.69 14.05
CA VAL A 23 -3.70 27.54 13.55
C VAL A 23 -4.56 26.87 14.63
N PRO A 24 -5.29 27.66 15.44
CA PRO A 24 -6.13 27.13 16.53
C PRO A 24 -7.19 26.12 16.06
N ASP A 25 -7.69 26.27 14.83
CA ASP A 25 -8.67 25.36 14.22
C ASP A 25 -8.14 23.93 14.05
N LEU A 26 -6.83 23.71 14.15
CA LEU A 26 -6.22 22.37 14.14
C LEU A 26 -6.32 21.66 15.50
N ALA A 27 -6.85 22.31 16.54
CA ALA A 27 -7.08 21.68 17.84
C ALA A 27 -8.03 20.47 17.74
N GLU A 28 -9.01 20.53 16.82
CA GLU A 28 -9.91 19.41 16.54
C GLU A 28 -9.14 18.20 16.00
N ALA A 29 -8.24 18.41 15.03
CA ALA A 29 -7.37 17.35 14.53
C ALA A 29 -6.46 16.75 15.63
N ALA A 30 -6.05 17.53 16.64
CA ALA A 30 -5.31 16.99 17.78
C ALA A 30 -6.17 16.12 18.71
N ILE A 31 -7.46 16.43 18.84
CA ILE A 31 -8.44 15.61 19.55
C ILE A 31 -8.69 14.31 18.80
N ASP A 32 -8.83 14.37 17.47
CA ASP A 32 -9.04 13.19 16.62
C ASP A 32 -7.90 12.19 16.79
N VAL A 33 -6.65 12.65 16.75
CA VAL A 33 -5.50 11.77 17.02
C VAL A 33 -5.53 11.19 18.43
N ALA A 34 -5.87 11.98 19.44
CA ALA A 34 -5.96 11.50 20.83
C ALA A 34 -7.07 10.45 21.01
N SER A 35 -8.15 10.55 20.23
CA SER A 35 -9.27 9.60 20.21
C SER A 35 -8.98 8.32 19.41
N GLY A 36 -7.89 8.30 18.63
CA GLY A 36 -7.49 7.18 17.78
C GLY A 36 -7.93 7.30 16.31
N ASP A 37 -8.66 8.36 15.93
CA ASP A 37 -9.00 8.66 14.54
C ASP A 37 -7.87 9.40 13.83
N LEU A 38 -6.87 8.63 13.41
CA LEU A 38 -5.70 9.15 12.70
C LEU A 38 -6.03 9.61 11.27
N ILE A 39 -7.04 9.03 10.64
CA ILE A 39 -7.40 9.32 9.25
C ILE A 39 -8.14 10.66 9.19
N GLY A 40 -9.14 10.84 10.06
CA GLY A 40 -9.86 12.11 10.20
C GLY A 40 -8.90 13.26 10.54
N ALA A 41 -7.98 13.04 11.48
CA ALA A 41 -6.99 14.04 11.86
C ALA A 41 -6.13 14.54 10.68
N VAL A 42 -5.64 13.65 9.83
CA VAL A 42 -4.79 14.03 8.67
C VAL A 42 -5.61 14.80 7.63
N GLN A 43 -6.88 14.43 7.41
CA GLN A 43 -7.78 15.15 6.51
C GLN A 43 -8.07 16.57 7.04
N ASN A 44 -8.44 16.68 8.31
CA ASN A 44 -8.74 17.95 8.98
C ASN A 44 -7.53 18.90 8.95
N VAL A 45 -6.31 18.37 9.13
CA VAL A 45 -5.07 19.15 9.00
C VAL A 45 -4.90 19.70 7.59
N GLY A 46 -5.08 18.86 6.56
CA GLY A 46 -4.96 19.27 5.17
C GLY A 46 -5.99 20.32 4.77
N GLU A 47 -7.24 20.18 5.22
CA GLU A 47 -8.32 21.11 4.92
C GLU A 47 -8.13 22.47 5.59
N ALA A 48 -7.82 22.50 6.88
CA ALA A 48 -7.61 23.74 7.62
C ALA A 48 -6.42 24.54 7.06
N LEU A 49 -5.31 23.87 6.70
CA LEU A 49 -4.17 24.52 6.06
C LEU A 49 -4.53 25.07 4.67
N ASN A 50 -5.26 24.31 3.86
CA ASN A 50 -5.71 24.77 2.54
C ASN A 50 -6.66 25.98 2.61
N LEU A 51 -7.61 25.99 3.55
CA LEU A 51 -8.55 27.08 3.75
C LEU A 51 -7.84 28.36 4.24
N LYS A 52 -6.89 28.24 5.17
CA LYS A 52 -6.16 29.40 5.69
C LYS A 52 -5.11 29.94 4.73
N THR A 53 -4.43 29.09 3.96
CA THR A 53 -3.55 29.58 2.88
C THR A 53 -4.34 30.42 1.88
N LYS A 54 -5.56 30.01 1.51
CA LYS A 54 -6.42 30.77 0.58
C LYS A 54 -6.93 32.10 1.15
N ARG A 55 -7.17 32.18 2.47
CA ARG A 55 -7.76 33.39 3.11
C ARG A 55 -6.73 34.40 3.60
N ALA A 56 -5.60 33.96 4.14
CA ALA A 56 -4.71 34.82 4.92
C ALA A 56 -3.42 35.25 4.19
N ASN A 57 -3.02 34.57 3.11
CA ASN A 57 -1.78 34.85 2.37
C ASN A 57 -0.54 35.09 3.28
N SER A 58 -0.50 34.44 4.44
CA SER A 58 0.61 34.54 5.39
C SER A 58 1.74 33.59 4.97
N SER A 59 2.97 34.12 4.97
CA SER A 59 4.20 33.37 4.68
C SER A 59 4.35 32.14 5.58
N GLU A 60 3.94 32.26 6.85
CA GLU A 60 4.06 31.19 7.85
C GLU A 60 3.10 30.03 7.59
N ILE A 61 1.85 30.31 7.21
CA ILE A 61 0.85 29.26 6.92
C ILE A 61 1.21 28.54 5.62
N THR A 62 1.76 29.26 4.65
CA THR A 62 2.28 28.66 3.40
C THR A 62 3.46 27.75 3.67
N ALA A 63 4.40 28.16 4.55
CA ALA A 63 5.51 27.31 4.96
C ALA A 63 5.05 26.05 5.70
N LEU A 64 4.04 26.17 6.56
CA LEU A 64 3.47 25.05 7.31
C LEU A 64 2.73 24.06 6.41
N LYS A 65 2.00 24.55 5.40
CA LYS A 65 1.39 23.72 4.36
C LYS A 65 2.45 22.94 3.57
N LEU A 66 3.54 23.61 3.18
CA LEU A 66 4.65 22.97 2.47
C LEU A 66 5.33 21.90 3.35
N GLU A 67 5.46 22.15 4.65
CA GLU A 67 5.99 21.17 5.61
C GLU A 67 5.07 19.94 5.73
N PHE A 68 3.75 20.15 5.78
CA PHE A 68 2.77 19.06 5.77
C PHE A 68 2.82 18.22 4.50
N GLU A 69 2.87 18.86 3.32
CA GLU A 69 2.97 18.17 2.04
C GLU A 69 4.26 17.34 1.93
N LYS A 70 5.39 17.88 2.40
CA LYS A 70 6.65 17.13 2.49
C LYS A 70 6.53 15.93 3.40
N LEU A 71 5.89 16.09 4.57
CA LEU A 71 5.70 15.00 5.51
C LEU A 71 4.85 13.88 4.89
N ARG A 72 3.74 14.25 4.23
CA ARG A 72 2.87 13.33 3.52
C ARG A 72 3.62 12.59 2.40
N ALA A 73 4.38 13.31 1.58
CA ALA A 73 5.18 12.71 0.52
C ALA A 73 6.26 11.76 1.07
N THR A 74 6.89 12.08 2.22
CA THR A 74 7.84 11.17 2.86
C THR A 74 7.18 9.92 3.38
N PHE A 75 5.98 10.02 3.96
CA PHE A 75 5.23 8.87 4.43
C PHE A 75 4.79 7.98 3.27
N GLU A 76 4.26 8.56 2.19
CA GLU A 76 3.90 7.82 0.98
C GLU A 76 5.12 7.09 0.41
N LYS A 77 6.27 7.76 0.34
CA LYS A 77 7.54 7.10 -0.06
C LYS A 77 7.92 5.95 0.87
N GLU A 78 7.84 6.13 2.19
CA GLU A 78 8.15 5.08 3.17
C GLU A 78 7.21 3.86 3.00
N MET A 79 5.93 4.08 2.68
CA MET A 79 4.97 3.01 2.37
C MET A 79 5.35 2.28 1.07
N TYR A 80 5.67 3.01 0.00
CA TYR A 80 6.14 2.40 -1.24
C TYR A 80 7.46 1.63 -1.05
N ASP A 81 8.39 2.14 -0.26
CA ASP A 81 9.65 1.46 0.04
C ASP A 81 9.40 0.17 0.84
N LEU A 82 8.40 0.13 1.73
CA LEU A 82 7.98 -1.08 2.43
C LEU A 82 7.36 -2.12 1.48
N GLU A 83 6.49 -1.69 0.56
CA GLU A 83 5.93 -2.56 -0.48
C GLU A 83 7.02 -3.14 -1.38
N ILE A 84 8.02 -2.33 -1.74
CA ILE A 84 9.17 -2.78 -2.53
C ILE A 84 9.98 -3.82 -1.76
N LYS A 85 10.26 -3.57 -0.47
CA LYS A 85 10.97 -4.52 0.39
C LYS A 85 10.25 -5.85 0.54
N ASP A 86 8.93 -5.82 0.64
CA ASP A 86 8.11 -7.04 0.69
C ASP A 86 8.29 -7.89 -0.57
N ARG A 87 8.32 -7.25 -1.75
CA ARG A 87 8.61 -7.93 -3.04
C ARG A 87 10.07 -8.35 -3.18
N GLU A 88 11.00 -7.54 -2.68
CA GLU A 88 12.44 -7.85 -2.71
C GLU A 88 12.77 -9.07 -1.84
N SER A 89 12.01 -9.30 -0.77
CA SER A 89 12.16 -10.49 0.08
C SER A 89 12.05 -11.80 -0.71
N ALA A 90 11.13 -11.87 -1.69
CA ALA A 90 10.94 -13.04 -2.54
C ALA A 90 12.15 -13.27 -3.45
N ARG A 91 12.71 -12.20 -4.03
CA ARG A 91 13.90 -12.28 -4.91
C ARG A 91 15.16 -12.63 -4.13
N ASN A 92 15.34 -12.07 -2.94
CA ASN A 92 16.46 -12.43 -2.06
C ASN A 92 16.42 -13.90 -1.69
N ARG A 93 15.22 -14.45 -1.44
CA ARG A 93 15.03 -15.87 -1.22
C ARG A 93 15.42 -16.72 -2.43
N GLU A 94 15.07 -16.31 -3.65
CA GLU A 94 15.51 -17.00 -4.88
C GLU A 94 17.05 -17.00 -5.01
N VAL A 95 17.68 -15.84 -4.77
CA VAL A 95 19.15 -15.70 -4.82
C VAL A 95 19.82 -16.58 -3.77
N ASP A 96 19.31 -16.62 -2.55
CA ASP A 96 19.87 -17.43 -1.46
C ASP A 96 19.68 -18.93 -1.70
N MET A 97 18.52 -19.33 -2.25
CA MET A 97 18.25 -20.72 -2.66
C MET A 97 19.17 -21.14 -3.82
N ALA A 98 19.39 -20.26 -4.81
CA ALA A 98 20.31 -20.49 -5.92
C ALA A 98 21.77 -20.63 -5.44
N LYS A 99 22.22 -19.75 -4.52
CA LYS A 99 23.54 -19.88 -3.87
C LYS A 99 23.68 -21.19 -3.10
N ALA A 100 22.60 -21.66 -2.47
CA ALA A 100 22.56 -22.93 -1.76
C ALA A 100 22.39 -24.17 -2.67
N GLY A 101 22.25 -23.98 -3.99
CA GLY A 101 22.03 -25.05 -4.97
C GLY A 101 20.70 -25.80 -4.79
N LYS A 102 19.72 -25.19 -4.13
CA LYS A 102 18.41 -25.80 -3.83
C LYS A 102 17.31 -25.15 -4.66
N SER A 103 16.34 -25.94 -5.09
CA SER A 103 15.15 -25.42 -5.78
C SER A 103 14.08 -24.99 -4.78
N ASP A 104 13.36 -23.93 -5.15
CA ASP A 104 12.27 -23.39 -4.35
C ASP A 104 10.95 -24.09 -4.65
N TRP A 105 10.70 -25.20 -3.95
CA TRP A 105 9.48 -25.99 -4.11
C TRP A 105 8.20 -25.19 -3.78
N LEU A 106 8.27 -24.21 -2.87
CA LEU A 106 7.13 -23.37 -2.48
C LEU A 106 6.73 -22.43 -3.61
N MET A 107 7.69 -21.89 -4.34
CA MET A 107 7.44 -21.08 -5.53
C MET A 107 6.78 -21.91 -6.64
N TYR A 108 7.24 -23.14 -6.87
CA TYR A 108 6.61 -24.02 -7.85
C TYR A 108 5.22 -24.47 -7.42
N ALA A 109 5.04 -24.86 -6.16
CA ALA A 109 3.75 -25.26 -5.63
C ALA A 109 2.73 -24.12 -5.71
N SER A 110 3.10 -22.91 -5.28
CA SER A 110 2.21 -21.74 -5.33
C SER A 110 1.88 -21.35 -6.77
N GLY A 111 2.87 -21.37 -7.68
CA GLY A 111 2.67 -21.09 -9.10
C GLY A 111 1.75 -22.11 -9.78
N ILE A 112 1.96 -23.40 -9.53
CA ILE A 112 1.12 -24.48 -10.07
C ILE A 112 -0.30 -24.38 -9.51
N THR A 113 -0.46 -24.17 -8.20
CA THR A 113 -1.78 -24.01 -7.59
C THR A 113 -2.52 -22.80 -8.16
N ALA A 114 -1.85 -21.65 -8.30
CA ALA A 114 -2.47 -20.45 -8.85
C ALA A 114 -2.90 -20.62 -10.32
N LEU A 115 -2.04 -21.23 -11.15
CA LEU A 115 -2.37 -21.57 -12.53
C LEU A 115 -3.50 -22.62 -12.61
N GLY A 116 -3.49 -23.62 -11.73
CA GLY A 116 -4.51 -24.65 -11.65
C GLY A 116 -5.89 -24.10 -11.29
N VAL A 117 -5.94 -23.19 -10.30
CA VAL A 117 -7.17 -22.48 -9.92
C VAL A 117 -7.69 -21.63 -11.08
N PHE A 118 -6.81 -20.89 -11.76
CA PHE A 118 -7.20 -20.10 -12.93
C PHE A 118 -7.78 -20.98 -14.06
N LEU A 119 -7.12 -22.08 -14.40
CA LEU A 119 -7.61 -23.03 -15.40
C LEU A 119 -8.93 -23.67 -15.00
N PHE A 120 -9.07 -24.06 -13.72
CA PHE A 120 -10.31 -24.61 -13.19
C PHE A 120 -11.47 -23.62 -13.33
N MET A 121 -11.24 -22.33 -13.05
CA MET A 121 -12.23 -21.28 -13.19
C MET A 121 -12.67 -21.08 -14.65
N VAL A 122 -11.72 -21.05 -15.60
CA VAL A 122 -12.03 -20.99 -17.02
C VAL A 122 -12.87 -22.18 -17.45
N ILE A 123 -12.51 -23.39 -17.02
CA ILE A 123 -13.27 -24.61 -17.30
C ILE A 123 -14.67 -24.54 -16.68
N ALA A 124 -14.80 -24.11 -15.42
CA ALA A 124 -16.06 -23.99 -14.72
C ALA A 124 -17.02 -23.02 -15.43
N VAL A 125 -16.52 -21.87 -15.90
CA VAL A 125 -17.31 -20.90 -16.67
C VAL A 125 -17.75 -21.50 -18.02
N ILE A 126 -16.85 -22.19 -18.73
CA ILE A 126 -17.19 -22.84 -20.01
C ILE A 126 -18.24 -23.94 -19.81
N LEU A 127 -18.12 -24.75 -18.77
CA LEU A 127 -19.05 -25.83 -18.47
C LEU A 127 -20.41 -25.29 -18.02
N ASN A 128 -20.44 -24.25 -17.17
CA ASN A 128 -21.68 -23.57 -16.80
C ASN A 128 -22.40 -23.03 -18.04
N SER A 129 -21.67 -22.34 -18.93
CA SER A 129 -22.24 -21.78 -20.16
C SER A 129 -22.73 -22.83 -21.16
N LYS A 130 -22.12 -24.04 -21.18
CA LYS A 130 -22.50 -25.11 -22.12
C LYS A 130 -23.53 -26.09 -21.61
N PHE A 131 -23.61 -26.31 -20.30
CA PHE A 131 -24.45 -27.34 -19.69
C PHE A 131 -25.57 -26.77 -18.81
N GLU A 132 -25.75 -25.43 -18.78
CA GLU A 132 -26.80 -24.74 -18.02
C GLU A 132 -26.93 -25.29 -16.58
N LEU A 133 -25.79 -25.39 -15.88
CA LEU A 133 -25.73 -25.97 -14.52
C LEU A 133 -26.51 -25.16 -13.46
N GLY A 134 -27.17 -24.06 -13.84
CA GLY A 134 -28.06 -23.28 -12.99
C GLY A 134 -27.34 -22.43 -11.93
N ILE A 135 -26.04 -22.18 -12.10
CA ILE A 135 -25.20 -21.44 -11.13
C ILE A 135 -25.09 -19.94 -11.47
N ASP A 136 -25.56 -19.52 -12.65
CA ASP A 136 -25.23 -18.23 -13.28
C ASP A 136 -25.62 -16.98 -12.47
N ASP A 137 -26.72 -17.00 -11.71
CA ASP A 137 -27.27 -15.79 -11.10
C ASP A 137 -27.08 -15.68 -9.58
N SER A 138 -26.31 -16.57 -8.95
CA SER A 138 -26.11 -16.45 -7.51
C SER A 138 -25.05 -15.38 -7.18
N PRO A 139 -25.38 -14.31 -6.43
CA PRO A 139 -24.39 -13.29 -6.03
C PRO A 139 -23.20 -13.90 -5.27
N LEU A 140 -23.43 -15.03 -4.60
CA LEU A 140 -22.42 -15.82 -3.91
C LEU A 140 -21.35 -16.37 -4.86
N PHE A 141 -21.72 -16.78 -6.08
CA PHE A 141 -20.77 -17.28 -7.07
C PHE A 141 -19.82 -16.18 -7.52
N HIS A 142 -20.35 -15.00 -7.87
CA HIS A 142 -19.52 -13.85 -8.25
C HIS A 142 -18.62 -13.36 -7.10
N GLN A 143 -19.13 -13.32 -5.87
CA GLN A 143 -18.33 -12.94 -4.70
C GLN A 143 -17.20 -13.95 -4.45
N LEU A 144 -17.49 -15.25 -4.56
CA LEU A 144 -16.48 -16.30 -4.42
C LEU A 144 -15.40 -16.18 -5.50
N MET A 145 -15.78 -15.90 -6.76
CA MET A 145 -14.82 -15.65 -7.83
C MET A 145 -13.91 -14.46 -7.51
N GLY A 146 -14.48 -13.35 -7.00
CA GLY A 146 -13.69 -12.17 -6.64
C GLY A 146 -12.70 -12.41 -5.51
N ILE A 147 -13.06 -13.20 -4.49
CA ILE A 147 -12.14 -13.57 -3.40
C ILE A 147 -10.98 -14.42 -3.95
N ILE A 148 -11.28 -15.40 -4.80
CA ILE A 148 -10.28 -16.27 -5.41
C ILE A 148 -9.33 -15.47 -6.32
N GLU A 149 -9.87 -14.54 -7.11
CA GLU A 149 -9.08 -13.65 -7.97
C GLU A 149 -8.13 -12.77 -7.14
N GLY A 150 -8.62 -12.14 -6.07
CA GLY A 150 -7.81 -11.29 -5.19
C GLY A 150 -6.68 -12.04 -4.49
N ALA A 151 -6.95 -13.25 -4.00
CA ALA A 151 -5.94 -14.13 -3.42
C ALA A 151 -4.88 -14.53 -4.46
N SER A 152 -5.31 -14.89 -5.68
CA SER A 152 -4.41 -15.27 -6.77
C SER A 152 -3.50 -14.12 -7.19
N LEU A 153 -4.05 -12.91 -7.37
CA LEU A 153 -3.28 -11.70 -7.70
C LEU A 153 -2.23 -11.37 -6.63
N SER A 154 -2.55 -11.58 -5.35
CA SER A 154 -1.61 -11.36 -4.25
C SER A 154 -0.43 -12.34 -4.32
N VAL A 155 -0.70 -13.63 -4.58
CA VAL A 155 0.32 -14.67 -4.75
C VAL A 155 1.19 -14.39 -5.99
N PHE A 156 0.57 -14.04 -7.12
CA PHE A 156 1.29 -13.67 -8.33
C PHE A 156 2.14 -12.41 -8.14
N GLY A 157 1.62 -11.41 -7.44
CA GLY A 157 2.35 -10.18 -7.12
C GLY A 157 3.60 -10.44 -6.27
N TYR A 158 3.50 -11.36 -5.30
CA TYR A 158 4.60 -11.74 -4.43
C TYR A 158 5.70 -12.53 -5.17
N TYR A 159 5.33 -13.60 -5.90
CA TYR A 159 6.31 -14.49 -6.54
C TYR A 159 6.77 -14.03 -7.94
N PHE A 160 5.89 -13.39 -8.71
CA PHE A 160 6.13 -13.06 -10.14
C PHE A 160 6.09 -11.55 -10.43
N GLY A 161 6.11 -10.72 -9.38
CA GLY A 161 6.09 -9.26 -9.48
C GLY A 161 7.13 -8.69 -10.46
N THR A 162 6.76 -7.60 -11.15
CA THR A 162 7.42 -7.13 -12.40
C THR A 162 8.95 -6.99 -12.29
N SER A 163 9.68 -7.96 -12.84
CA SER A 163 11.14 -7.95 -12.94
C SER A 163 11.65 -6.86 -13.88
N LYS A 164 10.84 -6.50 -14.88
CA LYS A 164 11.19 -5.49 -15.90
C LYS A 164 11.26 -4.06 -15.34
N SER A 165 10.37 -3.70 -14.41
CA SER A 165 10.34 -2.35 -13.83
C SER A 165 11.56 -2.06 -12.94
N SER A 166 12.08 -3.07 -12.22
CA SER A 166 13.31 -2.91 -11.41
C SER A 166 14.54 -2.69 -12.27
N SER A 167 14.75 -3.51 -13.31
CA SER A 167 15.92 -3.38 -14.20
C SER A 167 15.94 -2.04 -14.92
N ASP A 168 14.77 -1.55 -15.36
CA ASP A 168 14.66 -0.25 -16.04
C ASP A 168 14.88 0.91 -15.06
N LYS A 169 14.37 0.83 -13.82
CA LYS A 169 14.62 1.82 -12.77
C LYS A 169 16.10 1.85 -12.36
N THR A 170 16.75 0.70 -12.20
CA THR A 170 18.19 0.63 -11.88
C THR A 170 19.04 1.22 -12.99
N LYS A 171 18.71 0.96 -14.26
CA LYS A 171 19.38 1.60 -15.41
C LYS A 171 19.19 3.11 -15.43
N LEU A 172 17.99 3.60 -15.11
CA LEU A 172 17.71 5.05 -15.03
C LEU A 172 18.47 5.74 -13.87
N LEU A 173 18.67 5.03 -12.76
CA LEU A 173 19.40 5.55 -11.59
C LEU A 173 20.91 5.44 -11.72
N SER A 174 21.43 4.45 -12.47
CA SER A 174 22.87 4.30 -12.71
C SER A 174 23.41 5.18 -13.84
N ASN A 175 22.53 5.90 -14.55
CA ASN A 175 22.88 6.79 -15.65
C ASN A 175 22.90 8.28 -15.22
N LYS A 176 23.13 8.52 -13.92
CA LYS A 176 23.51 9.80 -13.33
C LYS A 176 24.92 9.69 -12.78
#